data_AF-A0AAU8YRL7-F1
#
_entry.id   AF-A0AAU8YRL7-F1
#
_cell.length_a   1.000
_cell.length_b   1.000
_cell.length_c   1.000
_cell.angle_alpha   90.00
_cell.angle_beta   90.00
_cell.angle_gamma   90.00
#
_symmetry.space_group_name_H-M   'P 1'
#
loop_
_entity.id
_entity.type
_entity.pdbx_description
1 polymer ?
#
loop_
_entity_poly.entity_id
_entity_poly.type
_entity_poly.pdbx_seq_one_letter_code
_entity_poly.pdbx_strand_id
1 'polypeptide(L)'
;MSLTINQAQPTNYINNQLKNNKDKKFILNIDDKKISEEEDKKLYEVYKKSHMAHSAYSFEEYKKNLIGFPPITAPGIVRKAWREKLEKCTTEEERLNMMTFGFYALEVLNKKNGNVPKDVNGYLDLMEEMQVYIERYNNCPGVDERYYEGLRDVINSFVTELKKYK
;
A
#
# COMPACT_ATOMS: atom_id res chain seq x y z
N MET A 1 30.20 56.02 10.60
CA MET A 1 29.00 55.80 9.78
C MET A 1 28.49 54.40 10.11
N SER A 2 27.43 54.32 10.91
CA SER A 2 26.73 53.07 11.22
C SER A 2 25.48 53.00 10.37
N LEU A 3 25.14 51.82 9.86
CA LEU A 3 23.77 51.32 9.69
C LEU A 3 23.84 49.84 9.27
N THR A 4 23.81 48.96 10.26
CA THR A 4 23.60 47.52 10.13
C THR A 4 22.09 47.28 10.07
N ILE A 5 21.52 46.74 8.98
CA ILE A 5 20.14 46.21 8.98
C ILE A 5 20.01 44.95 8.11
N ASN A 6 19.83 43.85 8.83
CA ASN A 6 18.95 42.69 8.66
C ASN A 6 18.97 41.83 7.38
N GLN A 7 19.29 40.56 7.65
CA GLN A 7 19.00 39.37 6.88
C GLN A 7 17.55 39.31 6.40
N ALA A 8 17.34 38.95 5.13
CA ALA A 8 16.08 38.44 4.64
C ALA A 8 16.32 37.20 3.74
N GLN A 9 15.83 36.07 4.21
CA GLN A 9 15.50 34.85 3.46
C GLN A 9 14.10 34.42 3.98
N PRO A 10 13.28 33.67 3.24
CA PRO A 10 13.01 33.63 1.80
C PRO A 10 11.50 33.89 1.51
N THR A 11 11.16 34.32 0.30
CA THR A 11 9.75 34.53 -0.09
C THR A 11 9.06 33.20 -0.40
N ASN A 12 8.31 32.67 0.58
CA ASN A 12 7.37 31.56 0.40
C ASN A 12 6.19 31.98 -0.50
N TYR A 13 6.33 31.78 -1.81
CA TYR A 13 5.22 31.88 -2.76
C TYR A 13 4.82 30.46 -3.17
N ILE A 14 3.82 29.89 -2.49
CA ILE A 14 2.84 28.85 -2.88
C ILE A 14 2.20 28.41 -1.55
N ASN A 15 1.22 29.17 -1.02
CA ASN A 15 0.36 28.64 0.06
C ASN A 15 -0.98 29.37 0.28
N ASN A 16 -1.54 30.00 -0.75
CA ASN A 16 -2.85 30.67 -0.62
C ASN A 16 -3.97 30.10 -1.51
N GLN A 17 -3.75 29.01 -2.25
CA GLN A 17 -4.84 28.31 -2.96
C GLN A 17 -5.33 27.01 -2.30
N LEU A 18 -4.71 26.57 -1.20
CA LEU A 18 -5.11 25.35 -0.47
C LEU A 18 -6.04 25.58 0.73
N LYS A 19 -6.48 26.83 1.00
CA LYS A 19 -7.20 27.15 2.24
C LYS A 19 -8.73 27.00 2.23
N ASN A 20 -9.36 26.69 1.10
CA ASN A 20 -10.84 26.68 1.02
C ASN A 20 -11.49 25.33 0.64
N ASN A 21 -10.87 24.19 0.94
CA ASN A 21 -11.53 22.88 0.79
C ASN A 21 -11.33 21.94 1.99
N LYS A 22 -11.12 22.50 3.18
CA LYS A 22 -11.35 21.75 4.42
C LYS A 22 -12.85 21.76 4.69
N ASP A 23 -13.41 20.58 4.92
CA ASP A 23 -14.81 20.32 5.32
C ASP A 23 -15.84 19.99 4.22
N LYS A 24 -15.43 19.25 3.20
CA LYS A 24 -16.28 18.17 2.67
C LYS A 24 -15.67 16.84 3.03
N LYS A 25 -16.04 16.32 4.21
CA LYS A 25 -15.86 14.92 4.55
C LYS A 25 -16.73 14.12 3.59
N PHE A 26 -16.18 13.76 2.43
CA PHE A 26 -16.79 12.77 1.54
C PHE A 26 -16.76 11.45 2.31
N ILE A 27 -17.78 11.21 3.14
CA ILE A 27 -18.06 9.87 3.62
C ILE A 27 -18.60 9.14 2.40
N LEU A 28 -17.68 8.63 1.60
CA LEU A 28 -17.95 7.64 0.59
C LEU A 28 -18.61 6.48 1.34
N ASN A 29 -19.93 6.34 1.20
CA ASN A 29 -20.69 5.22 1.75
C ASN A 29 -20.35 3.98 0.91
N ILE A 30 -19.09 3.56 1.02
CA ILE A 30 -18.54 2.42 0.31
C ILE A 30 -18.93 1.19 1.08
N ASP A 31 -19.71 0.35 0.41
CA ASP A 31 -20.00 -0.99 0.87
C ASP A 31 -18.77 -1.87 0.63
N ASP A 32 -17.85 -1.88 1.61
CA ASP A 32 -16.63 -2.72 1.57
C ASP A 32 -16.97 -4.21 1.45
N LYS A 33 -18.15 -4.64 1.91
CA LYS A 33 -18.61 -6.02 1.73
C LYS A 33 -18.84 -6.31 0.25
N LYS A 34 -19.52 -5.43 -0.47
CA LYS A 34 -19.70 -5.57 -1.92
C LYS A 34 -18.36 -5.58 -2.66
N ILE A 35 -17.42 -4.71 -2.28
CA ILE A 35 -16.07 -4.71 -2.88
C ILE A 35 -15.35 -6.02 -2.58
N SER A 36 -15.47 -6.52 -1.34
CA SER A 36 -14.87 -7.80 -0.95
C SER A 36 -15.41 -8.96 -1.78
N GLU A 37 -16.72 -9.00 -2.05
CA GLU A 37 -17.34 -9.99 -2.94
C GLU A 37 -16.85 -9.85 -4.39
N GLU A 38 -16.64 -8.63 -4.88
CA GLU A 38 -16.09 -8.38 -6.22
C GLU A 38 -14.62 -8.83 -6.34
N GLU A 39 -13.79 -8.56 -5.33
CA GLU A 39 -12.39 -9.01 -5.31
C GLU A 39 -12.29 -10.54 -5.17
N ASP A 40 -13.18 -11.18 -4.40
CA ASP A 40 -13.26 -12.65 -4.31
C ASP A 40 -13.63 -13.28 -5.65
N LYS A 41 -14.55 -12.66 -6.42
CA LYS A 41 -14.87 -13.11 -7.79
C LYS A 41 -13.67 -13.02 -8.72
N LYS A 42 -12.90 -11.92 -8.66
CA LYS A 42 -11.67 -11.78 -9.45
C LYS A 42 -10.64 -12.84 -9.08
N LEU A 43 -10.47 -13.11 -7.78
CA LEU A 43 -9.57 -14.16 -7.29
C LEU A 43 -10.05 -15.56 -7.73
N TYR A 44 -11.36 -15.80 -7.78
CA TYR A 44 -11.92 -17.05 -8.29
C TYR A 44 -11.61 -17.28 -9.77
N GLU A 45 -11.62 -16.23 -10.60
CA GLU A 45 -11.20 -16.32 -12.00
C GLU A 45 -9.72 -16.70 -12.13
N VAL A 46 -8.84 -16.19 -11.25
CA VAL A 46 -7.43 -16.60 -11.19
C VAL A 46 -7.31 -18.06 -10.78
N TYR A 47 -8.04 -18.47 -9.74
CA TYR A 47 -8.07 -19.85 -9.27
C TYR A 47 -8.46 -20.82 -10.39
N LYS A 48 -9.54 -20.54 -11.14
CA LYS A 48 -9.99 -21.39 -12.26
C LYS A 48 -8.94 -21.60 -13.35
N LYS A 49 -8.05 -20.63 -13.56
CA LYS A 49 -6.97 -20.69 -14.55
C LYS A 49 -5.70 -21.34 -14.00
N SER A 50 -5.60 -21.53 -12.69
CA SER A 50 -4.44 -22.11 -12.04
C SER A 50 -4.49 -23.64 -12.07
N HIS A 51 -3.34 -24.29 -11.97
CA HIS A 51 -3.26 -25.75 -11.81
C HIS A 51 -3.99 -26.26 -10.55
N MET A 52 -4.22 -25.41 -9.55
CA MET A 52 -4.96 -25.76 -8.33
C MET A 52 -6.42 -26.12 -8.63
N ALA A 53 -7.08 -25.47 -9.59
CA ALA A 53 -8.46 -25.80 -9.94
C ALA A 53 -8.63 -27.18 -10.59
N HIS A 54 -7.53 -27.78 -11.09
CA HIS A 54 -7.51 -29.14 -11.64
C HIS A 54 -7.05 -30.18 -10.62
N SER A 55 -6.85 -29.78 -9.38
CA SER A 55 -6.51 -30.65 -8.26
C SER A 55 -7.70 -30.80 -7.30
N ALA A 56 -7.53 -31.56 -6.23
CA ALA A 56 -8.58 -31.77 -5.22
C ALA A 56 -8.85 -30.54 -4.32
N TYR A 57 -8.12 -29.44 -4.50
CA TYR A 57 -8.28 -28.23 -3.67
C TYR A 57 -9.51 -27.44 -4.09
N SER A 58 -10.39 -27.16 -3.13
CA SER A 58 -11.50 -26.21 -3.29
C SER A 58 -11.00 -24.76 -3.34
N PHE A 59 -11.83 -23.84 -3.84
CA PHE A 59 -11.51 -22.41 -3.81
C PHE A 59 -11.30 -21.88 -2.37
N GLU A 60 -12.02 -22.42 -1.40
CA GLU A 60 -11.84 -22.05 0.02
C GLU A 60 -10.49 -22.52 0.57
N GLU A 61 -10.02 -23.71 0.19
CA GLU A 61 -8.69 -24.17 0.56
C GLU A 61 -7.60 -23.38 -0.18
N TYR A 62 -7.82 -23.03 -1.44
CA TYR A 62 -6.93 -22.14 -2.19
C TYR A 62 -6.77 -20.80 -1.47
N LYS A 63 -7.88 -20.18 -1.04
CA LYS A 63 -7.88 -18.94 -0.26
C LYS A 63 -7.07 -19.09 1.04
N LYS A 64 -7.29 -20.15 1.81
CA LYS A 64 -6.56 -20.41 3.07
C LYS A 64 -5.05 -20.57 2.87
N ASN A 65 -4.64 -21.14 1.75
CA ASN A 65 -3.24 -21.39 1.43
C ASN A 65 -2.58 -20.24 0.64
N LEU A 66 -3.33 -19.20 0.28
CA LEU A 66 -2.79 -18.07 -0.46
C LEU A 66 -1.94 -17.18 0.46
N ILE A 67 -0.62 -17.25 0.26
CA ILE A 67 0.33 -16.35 0.91
C ILE A 67 0.54 -15.16 -0.02
N GLY A 68 -0.05 -14.02 0.32
CA GLY A 68 0.05 -12.80 -0.48
C GLY A 68 -0.30 -11.55 0.32
N PHE A 69 0.32 -10.43 -0.06
CA PHE A 69 -0.04 -9.11 0.47
C PHE A 69 -1.01 -8.40 -0.48
N PRO A 70 -2.00 -7.66 0.06
CA PRO A 70 -2.50 -7.80 1.42
C PRO A 70 -3.12 -9.20 1.63
N PRO A 71 -3.19 -9.70 2.89
CA PRO A 71 -3.87 -10.95 3.19
C PRO A 71 -5.30 -10.98 2.63
N ILE A 72 -5.80 -12.16 2.27
CA ILE A 72 -7.17 -12.31 1.73
C ILE A 72 -8.28 -11.82 2.68
N THR A 73 -7.98 -11.73 3.98
CA THR A 73 -8.87 -11.24 5.03
C THR A 73 -8.83 -9.72 5.20
N ALA A 74 -7.98 -9.02 4.43
CA ALA A 74 -7.94 -7.57 4.43
C ALA A 74 -9.24 -6.98 3.87
N PRO A 75 -9.60 -5.74 4.25
CA PRO A 75 -10.75 -5.03 3.69
C PRO A 75 -10.74 -5.06 2.17
N GLY A 76 -11.93 -5.17 1.55
CA GLY A 76 -12.09 -5.23 0.10
C GLY A 76 -11.42 -4.05 -0.60
N ILE A 77 -11.56 -2.85 -0.04
CA ILE A 77 -10.90 -1.62 -0.52
C ILE A 77 -9.38 -1.77 -0.58
N VAL A 78 -8.77 -2.35 0.46
CA VAL A 78 -7.31 -2.51 0.56
C VAL A 78 -6.83 -3.52 -0.49
N ARG A 79 -7.53 -4.65 -0.62
CA ARG A 79 -7.25 -5.67 -1.65
C ARG A 79 -7.37 -5.07 -3.06
N LYS A 80 -8.45 -4.33 -3.30
CA LYS A 80 -8.70 -3.64 -4.58
C LYS A 80 -7.61 -2.63 -4.91
N ALA A 81 -7.25 -1.75 -3.97
CA ALA A 81 -6.23 -0.72 -4.19
C ALA A 81 -4.87 -1.34 -4.53
N TRP A 82 -4.51 -2.45 -3.85
CA TRP A 82 -3.27 -3.16 -4.14
C TRP A 82 -3.30 -3.84 -5.51
N ARG A 83 -4.38 -4.56 -5.85
CA ARG A 83 -4.56 -5.20 -7.17
C ARG A 83 -4.48 -4.18 -8.29
N GLU A 84 -5.21 -3.06 -8.19
CA GLU A 84 -5.21 -2.02 -9.23
C GLU A 84 -3.85 -1.38 -9.42
N LYS A 85 -3.07 -1.25 -8.34
CA LYS A 85 -1.68 -0.80 -8.44
C LYS A 85 -0.82 -1.82 -9.19
N LEU A 86 -0.93 -3.11 -8.87
CA LEU A 86 -0.20 -4.17 -9.54
C LEU A 86 -0.54 -4.25 -11.04
N GLU A 87 -1.82 -4.10 -11.40
CA GLU A 87 -2.28 -4.06 -12.79
C GLU A 87 -1.75 -2.86 -13.58
N LYS A 88 -1.41 -1.75 -12.90
CA LYS A 88 -0.84 -0.55 -13.51
C LYS A 88 0.68 -0.60 -13.67
N CYS A 89 1.35 -1.60 -13.10
CA CYS A 89 2.80 -1.77 -13.29
C CYS A 89 3.12 -2.03 -14.76
N THR A 90 3.96 -1.17 -15.32
CA THR A 90 4.39 -1.17 -16.71
C THR A 90 5.75 -1.83 -16.91
N THR A 91 6.57 -1.91 -15.86
CA THR A 91 7.89 -2.56 -15.90
C THR A 91 7.95 -3.77 -14.97
N GLU A 92 8.85 -4.72 -15.28
CA GLU A 92 9.13 -5.86 -14.38
C GLU A 92 9.75 -5.40 -13.06
N GLU A 93 10.52 -4.32 -13.07
CA GLU A 93 11.11 -3.73 -11.86
C GLU A 93 10.02 -3.23 -10.90
N GLU A 94 9.00 -2.54 -11.40
CA GLU A 94 7.86 -2.11 -10.59
C GLU A 94 7.12 -3.30 -9.97
N ARG A 95 6.90 -4.37 -10.75
CA ARG A 95 6.26 -5.60 -10.25
C ARG A 95 7.11 -6.28 -9.19
N LEU A 96 8.43 -6.38 -9.42
CA LEU A 96 9.36 -6.96 -8.47
C LEU A 96 9.37 -6.17 -7.17
N ASN A 97 9.44 -4.83 -7.23
CA ASN A 97 9.37 -3.96 -6.06
C ASN A 97 8.07 -4.17 -5.28
N MET A 98 6.92 -4.29 -5.96
CA MET A 98 5.64 -4.59 -5.30
C MET A 98 5.63 -5.97 -4.64
N MET A 99 6.14 -7.01 -5.31
CA MET A 99 6.23 -8.36 -4.74
C MET A 99 7.14 -8.39 -3.52
N THR A 100 8.33 -7.81 -3.63
CA THR A 100 9.31 -7.70 -2.55
C THR A 100 8.76 -6.92 -1.36
N PHE A 101 8.12 -5.78 -1.60
CA PHE A 101 7.40 -5.05 -0.56
C PHE A 101 6.35 -5.93 0.13
N GLY A 102 5.55 -6.65 -0.67
CA GLY A 102 4.51 -7.55 -0.16
C GLY A 102 5.07 -8.62 0.78
N PHE A 103 6.23 -9.21 0.46
CA PHE A 103 6.89 -10.17 1.34
C PHE A 103 7.30 -9.54 2.68
N TYR A 104 7.92 -8.35 2.67
CA TYR A 104 8.28 -7.68 3.92
C TYR A 104 7.06 -7.25 4.73
N ALA A 105 6.01 -6.76 4.08
CA ALA A 105 4.77 -6.40 4.76
C ALA A 105 4.11 -7.63 5.42
N LEU A 106 4.13 -8.80 4.76
CA LEU A 106 3.68 -10.05 5.37
C LEU A 106 4.56 -10.46 6.55
N GLU A 107 5.88 -10.30 6.46
CA GLU A 107 6.78 -10.60 7.57
C GLU A 107 6.47 -9.72 8.79
N VAL A 108 6.27 -8.41 8.59
CA VAL A 108 5.88 -7.48 9.64
C VAL A 108 4.52 -7.85 10.22
N LEU A 109 3.53 -8.19 9.39
CA LEU A 109 2.22 -8.64 9.84
C LEU A 109 2.27 -9.95 10.63
N ASN A 110 3.08 -10.91 10.20
CA ASN A 110 3.24 -12.20 10.88
C ASN A 110 3.88 -12.04 12.27
N LYS A 111 4.81 -11.10 12.44
CA LYS A 111 5.38 -10.74 13.75
C LYS A 111 4.33 -10.17 14.72
N LYS A 112 3.19 -9.70 14.23
CA LYS A 112 2.08 -9.19 15.04
C LYS A 112 1.10 -10.28 15.52
N ASN A 113 1.40 -11.57 15.34
CA ASN A 113 0.61 -12.71 15.84
C ASN A 113 -0.90 -12.64 15.53
N GLY A 114 -1.26 -12.24 14.30
CA GLY A 114 -2.67 -12.20 13.87
C GLY A 114 -3.39 -10.87 14.10
N ASN A 115 -2.71 -9.84 14.64
CA ASN A 115 -3.22 -8.46 14.63
C ASN A 115 -3.07 -7.83 13.23
N VAL A 116 -3.72 -8.44 12.24
CA VAL A 116 -3.84 -7.88 10.90
C VAL A 116 -4.81 -6.70 10.93
N PRO A 117 -4.46 -5.55 10.32
CA PRO A 117 -5.37 -4.42 10.23
C PRO A 117 -6.72 -4.81 9.61
N LYS A 118 -7.81 -4.28 10.17
CA LYS A 118 -9.19 -4.60 9.76
C LYS A 118 -9.89 -3.47 9.02
N ASP A 119 -9.19 -2.36 8.80
CA ASP A 119 -9.71 -1.18 8.11
C ASP A 119 -8.59 -0.44 7.37
N VAL A 120 -8.97 0.57 6.59
CA VAL A 120 -8.04 1.38 5.81
C VAL A 120 -7.04 2.14 6.69
N ASN A 121 -7.45 2.62 7.88
CA ASN A 121 -6.54 3.37 8.75
C ASN A 121 -5.45 2.46 9.31
N GLY A 122 -5.76 1.24 9.74
CA GLY A 122 -4.74 0.31 10.21
C GLY A 122 -3.77 -0.12 9.10
N TYR A 123 -4.21 -0.12 7.83
CA TYR A 123 -3.28 -0.31 6.70
C TYR A 123 -2.44 0.93 6.41
N LEU A 124 -2.95 2.14 6.64
CA LEU A 124 -2.14 3.36 6.58
C LEU A 124 -1.07 3.36 7.69
N ASP A 125 -1.44 2.98 8.92
CA ASP A 125 -0.50 2.84 10.04
C ASP A 125 0.56 1.77 9.73
N LEU A 126 0.17 0.66 9.11
CA LEU A 126 1.11 -0.35 8.61
C LEU A 126 2.09 0.25 7.58
N MET A 127 1.64 1.13 6.69
CA MET A 127 2.53 1.77 5.72
C MET A 127 3.55 2.69 6.39
N GLU A 128 3.17 3.40 7.46
CA GLU A 128 4.10 4.21 8.26
C GLU A 128 5.15 3.31 8.95
N GLU A 129 4.73 2.18 9.53
CA GLU A 129 5.66 1.21 10.09
C GLU A 129 6.61 0.62 9.03
N MET A 130 6.09 0.35 7.83
CA MET A 130 6.89 -0.18 6.72
C MET A 130 7.92 0.85 6.22
N GLN A 131 7.60 2.15 6.24
CA GLN A 131 8.60 3.19 5.96
C GLN A 131 9.76 3.12 6.95
N VAL A 132 9.47 3.05 8.26
CA VAL A 132 10.49 2.92 9.30
C VAL A 132 11.30 1.64 9.15
N TYR A 133 10.63 0.52 8.80
CA TYR A 133 11.28 -0.76 8.56
C TYR A 133 12.29 -0.65 7.41
N ILE A 134 11.87 -0.12 6.26
CA ILE A 134 12.73 0.02 5.07
C ILE A 134 13.89 0.97 5.32
N GLU A 135 13.65 2.12 5.96
CA GLU A 135 14.71 3.10 6.25
C GLU A 135 15.79 2.55 7.20
N ARG A 136 15.44 1.61 8.08
CA ARG A 136 16.44 0.93 8.92
C ARG A 136 17.48 0.16 8.10
N TYR A 137 17.08 -0.36 6.94
CA TYR A 137 17.94 -1.17 6.07
C TYR A 137 18.52 -0.37 4.89
N ASN A 138 18.05 0.86 4.66
CA ASN A 138 18.45 1.71 3.53
C ASN A 138 19.97 2.01 3.47
N ASN A 139 20.72 1.77 4.54
CA ASN A 139 22.17 1.91 4.57
C ASN A 139 22.93 0.57 4.62
N CYS A 140 22.29 -0.54 4.21
CA CYS A 140 22.91 -1.87 4.24
C CYS A 140 24.07 -1.95 3.21
N PRO A 141 25.32 -2.23 3.64
CA PRO A 141 26.43 -2.36 2.71
C PRO A 141 26.18 -3.44 1.66
N GLY A 142 26.37 -3.10 0.39
CA GLY A 142 26.23 -4.03 -0.74
C GLY A 142 24.83 -4.13 -1.35
N VAL A 143 23.88 -3.32 -0.90
CA VAL A 143 22.56 -3.17 -1.55
C VAL A 143 22.52 -1.85 -2.31
N ASP A 144 22.09 -1.89 -3.58
CA ASP A 144 21.92 -0.69 -4.41
C ASP A 144 20.81 0.19 -3.84
N GLU A 145 21.05 1.50 -3.73
CA GLU A 145 20.09 2.47 -3.17
C GLU A 145 18.75 2.46 -3.94
N ARG A 146 18.79 2.20 -5.26
CA ARG A 146 17.60 2.10 -6.12
C ARG A 146 16.61 1.04 -5.65
N TYR A 147 17.10 0.00 -4.96
CA TYR A 147 16.24 -1.01 -4.35
C TYR A 147 15.31 -0.40 -3.30
N TYR A 148 15.86 0.42 -2.40
CA TYR A 148 15.07 1.04 -1.33
C TYR A 148 14.24 2.22 -1.82
N GLU A 149 14.66 2.92 -2.87
CA GLU A 149 13.82 3.88 -3.59
C GLU A 149 12.56 3.21 -4.15
N GLY A 150 12.73 2.08 -4.85
CA GLY A 150 11.61 1.31 -5.38
C GLY A 150 10.59 0.88 -4.32
N LEU A 151 11.06 0.44 -3.15
CA LEU A 151 10.18 0.08 -2.04
C LEU A 151 9.46 1.30 -1.44
N ARG A 152 10.14 2.44 -1.33
CA ARG A 152 9.51 3.70 -0.88
C ARG A 152 8.42 4.18 -1.84
N ASP A 153 8.66 4.04 -3.13
CA ASP A 153 7.66 4.39 -4.16
C ASP A 153 6.42 3.49 -4.07
N VAL A 154 6.60 2.19 -3.81
CA VAL A 154 5.48 1.27 -3.56
C VAL A 154 4.65 1.74 -2.36
N ILE A 155 5.28 2.09 -1.24
CA ILE A 155 4.58 2.61 -0.06
C ILE A 155 3.82 3.90 -0.41
N ASN A 156 4.52 4.91 -0.92
CA ASN A 156 3.96 6.24 -1.12
C ASN A 156 2.76 6.23 -2.06
N SER A 157 2.88 5.46 -3.14
CA SER A 157 1.79 5.29 -4.10
C SER A 157 0.64 4.47 -3.52
N PHE A 158 0.90 3.42 -2.73
CA PHE A 158 -0.17 2.65 -2.09
C PHE A 158 -0.91 3.47 -1.01
N VAL A 159 -0.18 4.26 -0.21
CA VAL A 159 -0.77 5.24 0.72
C VAL A 159 -1.65 6.24 -0.03
N THR A 160 -1.21 6.71 -1.19
CA THR A 160 -1.99 7.64 -2.02
C THR A 160 -3.29 6.99 -2.51
N GLU A 161 -3.26 5.73 -2.92
CA GLU A 161 -4.46 4.97 -3.31
C GLU A 161 -5.40 4.75 -2.12
N LEU A 162 -4.89 4.34 -0.96
CA LEU A 162 -5.70 4.12 0.24
C LEU A 162 -6.39 5.41 0.74
N LYS A 163 -5.71 6.56 0.67
CA LYS A 163 -6.26 7.85 1.09
C LYS A 163 -7.47 8.32 0.28
N LYS A 164 -7.74 7.73 -0.90
CA LYS A 164 -8.96 8.02 -1.68
C LYS A 164 -10.24 7.55 -0.99
N TYR A 165 -10.12 6.68 0.00
CA TYR A 165 -11.22 6.00 0.68
C TYR A 165 -11.38 6.44 2.14
N LYS A 166 -10.76 7.56 2.54
CA LYS A 166 -10.81 8.16 3.87
C LYS A 166 -11.68 9.41 3.89
#